data_AF-W2H4L0-F1
#
_entry.id   AF-W2H4L0-F1
#
_cell.length_a   1.000
_cell.length_b   1.000
_cell.length_c   1.000
_cell.angle_alpha   90.00
_cell.angle_beta   90.00
_cell.angle_gamma   90.00
#
_symmetry.space_group_name_H-M   'P 1'
#
loop_
_entity.id
_entity.type
_entity.pdbx_description
1 polymer ?
#
loop_
_entity_poly.entity_id
_entity_poly.type
_entity_poly.pdbx_seq_one_letter_code
_entity_poly.pdbx_strand_id
1 'polypeptide(L)'
;MKISASAFIGLSAVLHHLHFSAVAGQAIDKNGSSSFSNDSPVVAPTFAPVVNNTEPDAGDVGFTNSSASNPDVGDENPSGFHASEPPSYLVEHTDAMMGLCPPRFLDSSVIKNRAIPTNNWWGNIIAHDSNAAIQPIWSNPYSLQMVVDKAPFGMSVSYPYRSRFSGGSSGNNGAVKFYAHGMVREFVFSAEEIVWQKPNFQVVDWADQGVTVKFTAGSSSGTMVSDLVSGMVYSSMKYSGLTPRLVSSAAISTINGQPMGGQVRGSKFEIVYNSGQKWVVYALSSDGRSEKEITLTADGNSALKSTGVFDGILRVAMVLESSWLTTLDEHKSCIVQAANIDLHDDSSYAFKWKTTGDCSCGLLHYAMKHHTETIDKSSGVRQMDGMVAYSTTRGAYQAFTTPGGSADPVWEIKEAQQVPEDFYPSRKIAS
;
A
#
# COMPACT_ATOMS: atom_id res chain seq x y z
N MET A 1 8.31 -5.39 41.04
CA MET A 1 9.42 -4.42 40.89
C MET A 1 10.25 -4.87 39.70
N LYS A 2 10.06 -4.25 38.52
CA LYS A 2 10.82 -4.54 37.30
C LYS A 2 11.26 -3.21 36.72
N ILE A 3 12.58 -3.03 36.62
CA ILE A 3 13.25 -1.80 36.19
C ILE A 3 13.51 -1.89 34.68
N SER A 4 13.32 -0.75 34.03
CA SER A 4 13.47 -0.48 32.59
C SER A 4 14.93 -0.55 32.14
N ALA A 5 15.18 -1.12 30.95
CA ALA A 5 16.47 -1.06 30.28
C ALA A 5 16.47 0.11 29.28
N SER A 6 16.74 1.31 29.80
CA SER A 6 17.18 2.46 29.03
C SER A 6 18.56 2.87 29.56
N ALA A 7 19.62 2.46 28.87
CA ALA A 7 20.96 3.07 28.87
C ALA A 7 21.93 2.10 28.22
N PHE A 8 22.60 2.51 27.14
CA PHE A 8 24.06 2.50 26.98
C PHE A 8 24.41 2.83 25.52
N ILE A 9 24.59 4.12 25.28
CA ILE A 9 25.54 4.63 24.29
C ILE A 9 26.77 5.03 25.10
N GLY A 10 27.95 4.53 24.75
CA GLY A 10 29.19 5.07 25.30
C GLY A 10 30.40 4.14 25.20
N LEU A 11 31.32 4.53 24.30
CA LEU A 11 32.76 4.21 24.29
C LEU A 11 33.20 2.74 24.23
N SER A 12 33.82 2.35 23.10
CA SER A 12 35.28 2.16 23.04
C SER A 12 35.70 1.66 21.66
N ALA A 13 36.48 2.50 20.97
CA ALA A 13 37.47 2.03 20.01
C ALA A 13 38.74 1.62 20.79
N VAL A 14 39.60 0.84 20.13
CA VAL A 14 41.05 0.64 20.36
C VAL A 14 41.48 -0.78 20.78
N LEU A 15 42.34 -1.36 19.90
CA LEU A 15 43.25 -2.49 20.05
C LEU A 15 42.68 -3.93 20.13
N HIS A 16 42.89 -4.75 19.08
CA HIS A 16 44.01 -5.70 19.05
C HIS A 16 44.13 -6.46 17.72
N HIS A 17 45.38 -6.61 17.29
CA HIS A 17 45.89 -7.31 16.12
C HIS A 17 46.18 -8.80 16.46
N LEU A 18 46.21 -9.63 15.39
CA LEU A 18 46.87 -10.96 15.24
C LEU A 18 46.08 -12.22 15.67
N HIS A 19 45.75 -13.10 14.71
CA HIS A 19 46.56 -14.29 14.38
C HIS A 19 45.96 -15.10 13.22
N PHE A 20 46.83 -15.49 12.28
CA PHE A 20 46.59 -16.48 11.23
C PHE A 20 46.43 -17.90 11.80
N SER A 21 45.59 -18.72 11.17
CA SER A 21 45.87 -20.16 10.97
C SER A 21 45.04 -20.70 9.80
N ALA A 22 45.74 -21.23 8.80
CA ALA A 22 45.21 -22.00 7.69
C ALA A 22 45.08 -23.47 8.10
N VAL A 23 44.04 -24.18 7.62
CA VAL A 23 44.03 -25.64 7.53
C VAL A 23 43.34 -26.06 6.22
N ALA A 24 44.09 -26.79 5.41
CA ALA A 24 43.68 -27.53 4.21
C ALA A 24 42.67 -28.64 4.57
N GLY A 25 41.65 -28.97 3.79
CA GLY A 25 41.76 -29.60 2.47
C GLY A 25 41.78 -31.13 2.63
N GLN A 26 40.67 -31.81 2.37
CA GLN A 26 40.66 -33.25 2.08
C GLN A 26 39.56 -33.58 1.06
N ALA A 27 40.01 -34.13 -0.06
CA ALA A 27 39.21 -34.73 -1.12
C ALA A 27 38.77 -36.13 -0.71
N ILE A 28 37.60 -36.57 -1.20
CA ILE A 28 37.18 -37.97 -1.20
C ILE A 28 36.74 -38.36 -2.60
N ASP A 29 37.24 -39.51 -3.02
CA ASP A 29 37.28 -40.07 -4.35
C ASP A 29 35.94 -40.54 -4.93
N LYS A 30 35.95 -40.54 -6.26
CA LYS A 30 34.99 -41.19 -7.16
C LYS A 30 35.22 -42.70 -7.18
N ASN A 31 34.16 -43.49 -7.00
CA ASN A 31 33.87 -44.67 -7.85
C ASN A 31 32.53 -45.31 -7.48
N GLY A 32 31.68 -45.51 -8.48
CA GLY A 32 30.41 -46.21 -8.34
C GLY A 32 29.60 -46.13 -9.64
N SER A 33 29.93 -47.00 -10.59
CA SER A 33 29.20 -47.20 -11.84
C SER A 33 27.92 -47.99 -11.60
N SER A 34 26.76 -47.48 -12.03
CA SER A 34 25.56 -48.28 -12.26
C SER A 34 24.95 -47.92 -13.61
N SER A 35 24.85 -48.94 -14.47
CA SER A 35 24.23 -48.93 -15.78
C SER A 35 22.70 -49.01 -15.65
N PHE A 36 21.98 -48.12 -16.33
CA PHE A 36 20.53 -48.23 -16.52
C PHE A 36 20.20 -48.28 -18.01
N SER A 37 19.40 -49.27 -18.36
CA SER A 37 18.95 -49.64 -19.69
C SER A 37 17.95 -48.61 -20.23
N ASN A 38 18.19 -48.11 -21.45
CA ASN A 38 17.23 -47.37 -22.25
C ASN A 38 16.21 -48.36 -22.83
N ASP A 39 14.93 -48.24 -22.44
CA ASP A 39 13.78 -48.54 -23.30
C ASP A 39 12.47 -48.25 -22.56
N SER A 40 11.87 -47.07 -22.81
CA SER A 40 10.42 -46.82 -22.70
C SER A 40 10.08 -45.46 -23.35
N PRO A 41 9.07 -45.37 -24.24
CA PRO A 41 8.71 -44.12 -24.88
C PRO A 41 7.93 -43.22 -23.90
N VAL A 42 8.45 -42.01 -23.66
CA VAL A 42 7.76 -40.97 -22.89
C VAL A 42 6.70 -40.34 -23.80
N VAL A 43 5.43 -40.58 -23.51
CA VAL A 43 4.29 -39.86 -24.09
C VAL A 43 4.01 -38.65 -23.22
N ALA A 44 4.21 -37.44 -23.75
CA ALA A 44 3.87 -36.20 -23.06
C ALA A 44 2.33 -35.99 -23.07
N PRO A 45 1.68 -35.71 -21.94
CA PRO A 45 0.26 -35.36 -21.92
C PRO A 45 0.07 -33.91 -22.35
N THR A 46 -0.63 -33.68 -23.46
CA THR A 46 -1.20 -32.38 -23.84
C THR A 46 -2.44 -32.10 -22.99
N PHE A 47 -2.30 -31.20 -22.01
CA PHE A 47 -3.45 -30.61 -21.32
C PHE A 47 -3.84 -29.30 -22.02
N ALA A 48 -4.83 -29.38 -22.92
CA ALA A 48 -5.58 -28.20 -23.31
C ALA A 48 -6.83 -28.11 -22.41
N PRO A 49 -7.14 -26.95 -21.79
CA PRO A 49 -8.35 -26.81 -20.99
C PRO A 49 -9.59 -26.82 -21.87
N VAL A 50 -10.60 -27.61 -21.46
CA VAL A 50 -11.92 -27.63 -22.08
C VAL A 50 -12.73 -26.44 -21.53
N VAL A 51 -13.12 -25.53 -22.41
CA VAL A 51 -14.04 -24.42 -22.08
C VAL A 51 -15.45 -24.98 -21.97
N ASN A 52 -16.02 -25.00 -20.76
CA ASN A 52 -17.38 -25.45 -20.53
C ASN A 52 -18.29 -24.23 -20.42
N ASN A 53 -19.08 -23.96 -21.48
CA ASN A 53 -20.10 -22.92 -21.48
C ASN A 53 -21.37 -23.44 -20.81
N THR A 54 -21.63 -22.98 -19.59
CA THR A 54 -22.94 -23.12 -18.95
C THR A 54 -23.36 -21.75 -18.43
N GLU A 55 -24.32 -21.11 -19.11
CA GLU A 55 -25.00 -19.91 -18.63
C GLU A 55 -25.83 -20.23 -17.37
N PRO A 56 -25.78 -19.40 -16.30
CA PRO A 56 -26.83 -19.37 -15.30
C PRO A 56 -27.86 -18.29 -15.62
N ASP A 57 -29.11 -18.71 -15.56
CA ASP A 57 -30.34 -17.93 -15.75
C ASP A 57 -30.45 -16.77 -14.74
N ALA A 58 -30.77 -15.56 -15.23
CA ALA A 58 -30.86 -14.34 -14.43
C ALA A 58 -32.29 -14.13 -13.92
N GLY A 59 -32.50 -14.30 -12.62
CA GLY A 59 -33.71 -13.88 -11.92
C GLY A 59 -33.53 -12.50 -11.30
N ASP A 60 -34.01 -11.47 -12.00
CA ASP A 60 -34.06 -10.07 -11.53
C ASP A 60 -35.29 -9.83 -10.65
N VAL A 61 -35.09 -9.32 -9.43
CA VAL A 61 -36.13 -8.56 -8.70
C VAL A 61 -35.45 -7.44 -7.92
N GLY A 62 -35.49 -6.23 -8.49
CA GLY A 62 -34.96 -5.02 -7.90
C GLY A 62 -35.70 -4.54 -6.65
N PHE A 63 -34.94 -3.94 -5.74
CA PHE A 63 -35.43 -2.95 -4.78
C PHE A 63 -34.39 -1.83 -4.65
N THR A 64 -34.69 -0.68 -5.26
CA THR A 64 -33.95 0.57 -5.07
C THR A 64 -34.37 1.19 -3.74
N ASN A 65 -33.41 1.39 -2.83
CA ASN A 65 -33.52 2.40 -1.78
C ASN A 65 -32.17 3.09 -1.59
N SER A 66 -32.20 4.42 -1.70
CA SER A 66 -31.08 5.34 -1.59
C SER A 66 -30.68 5.57 -0.13
N SER A 67 -29.48 5.14 0.26
CA SER A 67 -28.65 5.80 1.28
C SER A 67 -27.29 5.09 1.44
N ALA A 68 -26.23 5.90 1.57
CA ALA A 68 -24.82 5.53 1.74
C ALA A 68 -24.24 4.62 0.64
N SER A 69 -23.44 5.19 -0.26
CA SER A 69 -22.61 4.42 -1.18
C SER A 69 -21.67 3.51 -0.37
N ASN A 70 -21.92 2.21 -0.35
CA ASN A 70 -20.92 1.26 0.14
C ASN A 70 -19.66 1.38 -0.73
N PRO A 71 -18.45 1.29 -0.14
CA PRO A 71 -17.24 1.14 -0.92
C PRO A 71 -17.36 -0.16 -1.72
N ASP A 72 -17.22 -0.02 -3.03
CA ASP A 72 -17.23 -1.11 -3.98
C ASP A 72 -15.98 -0.91 -4.82
N VAL A 73 -14.86 -1.49 -4.38
CA VAL A 73 -13.58 -1.56 -5.09
C VAL A 73 -13.24 -2.99 -5.51
N GLY A 74 -14.10 -3.96 -5.19
CA GLY A 74 -13.96 -5.36 -5.53
C GLY A 74 -14.07 -5.66 -7.03
N ASP A 75 -13.77 -6.93 -7.38
CA ASP A 75 -13.75 -7.41 -8.77
C ASP A 75 -15.16 -7.46 -9.39
N GLU A 76 -15.47 -6.46 -10.21
CA GLU A 76 -16.50 -6.59 -11.23
C GLU A 76 -15.91 -7.42 -12.39
N ASN A 77 -16.10 -8.74 -12.34
CA ASN A 77 -15.64 -9.76 -13.32
C ASN A 77 -14.11 -9.94 -13.47
N PRO A 78 -13.50 -10.89 -12.74
CA PRO A 78 -12.17 -11.36 -13.10
C PRO A 78 -12.24 -12.25 -14.35
N SER A 79 -11.38 -11.95 -15.32
CA SER A 79 -11.16 -12.75 -16.51
C SER A 79 -10.58 -14.13 -16.12
N GLY A 80 -11.34 -15.20 -16.37
CA GLY A 80 -10.83 -16.53 -16.76
C GLY A 80 -10.31 -17.50 -15.70
N PHE A 81 -9.82 -17.06 -14.53
CA PHE A 81 -9.27 -17.97 -13.51
C PHE A 81 -9.85 -17.75 -12.11
N HIS A 82 -10.91 -18.48 -11.80
CA HIS A 82 -11.38 -18.60 -10.41
C HIS A 82 -10.71 -19.80 -9.74
N ALA A 83 -10.07 -19.55 -8.60
CA ALA A 83 -9.68 -20.63 -7.69
C ALA A 83 -10.97 -21.29 -7.16
N SER A 84 -11.39 -22.37 -7.81
CA SER A 84 -12.49 -23.19 -7.31
C SER A 84 -12.07 -23.85 -6.00
N GLU A 85 -13.03 -24.09 -5.12
CA GLU A 85 -12.77 -24.89 -3.92
C GLU A 85 -12.16 -26.23 -4.33
N PRO A 86 -11.09 -26.69 -3.66
CA PRO A 86 -10.50 -27.99 -3.97
C PRO A 86 -11.58 -29.08 -3.83
N PRO A 87 -11.54 -30.12 -4.67
CA PRO A 87 -12.56 -31.16 -4.58
C PRO A 87 -12.57 -31.81 -3.20
N SER A 88 -13.76 -31.95 -2.60
CA SER A 88 -13.93 -32.45 -1.23
C SER A 88 -13.43 -33.89 -1.03
N TYR A 89 -13.28 -34.66 -2.11
CA TYR A 89 -12.69 -36.00 -2.07
C TYR A 89 -11.15 -36.00 -1.97
N LEU A 90 -10.49 -34.90 -2.32
CA LEU A 90 -9.04 -34.72 -2.17
C LEU A 90 -8.71 -34.00 -0.87
N VAL A 91 -9.51 -32.98 -0.53
CA VAL A 91 -9.29 -32.12 0.63
C VAL A 91 -10.63 -31.93 1.33
N GLU A 92 -10.76 -32.48 2.55
CA GLU A 92 -11.94 -32.25 3.37
C GLU A 92 -12.05 -30.76 3.73
N HIS A 93 -13.22 -30.17 3.52
CA HIS A 93 -13.48 -28.78 3.91
C HIS A 93 -13.39 -28.63 5.45
N THR A 94 -12.75 -27.56 5.92
CA THR A 94 -12.65 -27.24 7.34
C THR A 94 -12.68 -25.74 7.58
N ASP A 95 -13.33 -25.31 8.66
CA ASP A 95 -13.33 -23.93 9.16
C ASP A 95 -12.44 -23.77 10.43
N ALA A 96 -11.63 -24.78 10.76
CA ALA A 96 -10.79 -24.80 11.95
C ALA A 96 -9.86 -23.57 12.07
N MET A 97 -9.48 -22.97 10.94
CA MET A 97 -8.67 -21.74 10.92
C MET A 97 -9.37 -20.57 11.65
N MET A 98 -10.70 -20.48 11.58
CA MET A 98 -11.47 -19.45 12.28
C MET A 98 -11.41 -19.60 13.81
N GLY A 99 -11.14 -20.81 14.30
CA GLY A 99 -10.92 -21.06 15.73
C GLY A 99 -9.46 -20.86 16.16
N LEU A 100 -8.50 -21.03 15.26
CA LEU A 100 -7.07 -20.93 15.56
C LEU A 100 -6.54 -19.49 15.52
N CYS A 101 -6.81 -18.79 14.43
CA CYS A 101 -6.18 -17.51 14.10
C CYS A 101 -7.14 -16.65 13.26
N PRO A 102 -8.31 -16.27 13.81
CA PRO A 102 -9.30 -15.53 13.04
C PRO A 102 -8.74 -14.16 12.62
N PRO A 103 -8.94 -13.74 11.36
CA PRO A 103 -8.52 -12.41 10.91
C PRO A 103 -9.20 -11.33 11.75
N ARG A 104 -8.41 -10.37 12.21
CA ARG A 104 -8.91 -9.24 13.01
C ARG A 104 -9.43 -8.14 12.08
N PHE A 105 -10.35 -7.32 12.61
CA PHE A 105 -10.78 -6.07 11.96
C PHE A 105 -11.36 -6.23 10.56
N LEU A 106 -11.89 -7.39 10.16
CA LEU A 106 -12.69 -7.50 8.95
C LEU A 106 -14.13 -7.10 9.23
N ASP A 107 -14.78 -6.47 8.26
CA ASP A 107 -16.23 -6.31 8.28
C ASP A 107 -16.93 -7.67 8.18
N SER A 108 -18.01 -7.86 8.93
CA SER A 108 -18.72 -9.14 8.93
C SER A 108 -19.33 -9.48 7.56
N SER A 109 -19.62 -8.48 6.74
CA SER A 109 -20.21 -8.68 5.40
C SER A 109 -19.24 -9.29 4.40
N VAL A 110 -17.92 -9.18 4.59
CA VAL A 110 -16.90 -9.75 3.68
C VAL A 110 -16.41 -11.13 4.12
N ILE A 111 -16.61 -11.48 5.40
CA ILE A 111 -16.24 -12.79 5.93
C ILE A 111 -17.12 -13.86 5.27
N LYS A 112 -16.50 -14.93 4.74
CA LYS A 112 -17.12 -16.04 3.99
C LYS A 112 -17.71 -15.68 2.62
N ASN A 113 -17.89 -14.39 2.32
CA ASN A 113 -18.40 -13.93 1.03
C ASN A 113 -17.29 -13.58 0.04
N ARG A 114 -16.06 -13.39 0.54
CA ARG A 114 -14.88 -13.09 -0.28
C ARG A 114 -13.63 -13.77 0.25
N ALA A 115 -12.77 -14.24 -0.66
CA ALA A 115 -11.47 -14.81 -0.29
C ALA A 115 -10.59 -13.75 0.38
N ILE A 116 -10.17 -14.03 1.62
CA ILE A 116 -9.32 -13.13 2.41
C ILE A 116 -7.86 -13.44 2.07
N PRO A 117 -7.08 -12.48 1.56
CA PRO A 117 -5.71 -12.74 1.16
C PRO A 117 -4.78 -12.87 2.38
N THR A 118 -3.93 -13.89 2.39
CA THR A 118 -3.06 -14.23 3.52
C THR A 118 -1.65 -13.63 3.43
N ASN A 119 -1.20 -13.27 2.23
CA ASN A 119 0.17 -12.83 1.95
C ASN A 119 0.23 -11.48 1.23
N ASN A 120 -0.84 -10.68 1.32
CA ASN A 120 -0.88 -9.37 0.70
C ASN A 120 -0.10 -8.33 1.52
N TRP A 121 0.35 -7.25 0.86
CA TRP A 121 1.20 -6.21 1.45
C TRP A 121 0.55 -5.48 2.64
N TRP A 122 -0.78 -5.53 2.73
CA TRP A 122 -1.58 -4.95 3.80
C TRP A 122 -2.00 -5.96 4.89
N GLY A 123 -1.54 -7.22 4.82
CA GLY A 123 -1.94 -8.29 5.74
C GLY A 123 -1.73 -7.98 7.23
N ASN A 124 -0.79 -7.08 7.58
CA ASN A 124 -0.59 -6.60 8.95
C ASN A 124 -1.85 -5.96 9.57
N ILE A 125 -2.78 -5.43 8.76
CA ILE A 125 -4.03 -4.83 9.26
C ILE A 125 -4.92 -5.88 9.90
N ILE A 126 -5.00 -7.07 9.29
CA ILE A 126 -5.90 -8.15 9.70
C ILE A 126 -5.19 -9.26 10.47
N ALA A 127 -3.87 -9.15 10.63
CA ALA A 127 -3.05 -10.13 11.30
C ALA A 127 -3.50 -10.34 12.75
N HIS A 128 -3.62 -11.60 13.14
CA HIS A 128 -3.88 -11.98 14.51
C HIS A 128 -2.53 -12.11 15.26
N ASP A 129 -2.06 -10.99 15.79
CA ASP A 129 -0.89 -10.96 16.67
C ASP A 129 -1.29 -10.60 18.13
N SER A 130 -0.35 -10.81 19.06
CA SER A 130 -0.53 -10.43 20.46
C SER A 130 -0.35 -8.93 20.70
N ASN A 131 -0.07 -8.14 19.65
CA ASN A 131 0.15 -6.71 19.79
C ASN A 131 -1.20 -5.98 19.80
N ALA A 132 -1.31 -5.01 20.71
CA ALA A 132 -2.45 -4.10 20.69
C ALA A 132 -2.39 -3.15 19.48
N ALA A 133 -1.18 -2.80 19.04
CA ALA A 133 -0.91 -1.92 17.91
C ALA A 133 -0.87 -2.70 16.59
N ILE A 134 -1.61 -2.20 15.60
CA ILE A 134 -1.50 -2.67 14.22
C ILE A 134 -0.13 -2.25 13.66
N GLN A 135 0.63 -3.21 13.14
CA GLN A 135 1.92 -2.93 12.54
C GLN A 135 1.77 -2.13 11.23
N PRO A 136 2.73 -1.27 10.87
CA PRO A 136 2.65 -0.51 9.63
C PRO A 136 2.54 -1.42 8.40
N ILE A 137 1.85 -0.92 7.38
CA ILE A 137 1.85 -1.47 6.03
C ILE A 137 2.66 -0.55 5.11
N TRP A 138 3.17 -1.11 4.02
CA TRP A 138 4.10 -0.42 3.14
C TRP A 138 3.50 -0.29 1.74
N SER A 139 2.64 0.70 1.55
CA SER A 139 2.12 1.02 0.22
C SER A 139 3.23 1.52 -0.71
N ASN A 140 4.25 2.16 -0.14
CA ASN A 140 5.39 2.79 -0.80
C ASN A 140 4.97 3.91 -1.80
N PRO A 141 5.64 5.08 -1.80
CA PRO A 141 6.75 5.46 -0.92
C PRO A 141 6.33 5.69 0.54
N TYR A 142 5.03 5.73 0.84
CA TYR A 142 4.52 5.89 2.19
C TYR A 142 4.55 4.58 3.00
N SER A 143 4.66 4.73 4.31
CA SER A 143 4.21 3.76 5.30
C SER A 143 2.91 4.23 5.93
N LEU A 144 1.96 3.33 6.13
CA LEU A 144 0.65 3.63 6.70
C LEU A 144 0.45 2.82 7.98
N GLN A 145 -0.13 3.43 9.01
CA GLN A 145 -0.45 2.73 10.25
C GLN A 145 -1.86 3.10 10.71
N MET A 146 -2.67 2.09 10.98
CA MET A 146 -3.99 2.26 11.59
C MET A 146 -3.79 2.33 13.11
N VAL A 147 -3.99 3.51 13.68
CA VAL A 147 -3.74 3.82 15.08
C VAL A 147 -5.03 3.59 15.86
N VAL A 148 -5.17 2.39 16.41
CA VAL A 148 -6.36 1.96 17.19
C VAL A 148 -5.98 1.50 18.61
N ASP A 149 -4.71 1.62 18.96
CA ASP A 149 -4.11 1.21 20.24
C ASP A 149 -3.99 2.37 21.23
N LYS A 150 -3.66 3.56 20.75
CA LYS A 150 -3.49 4.77 21.58
C LYS A 150 -3.87 6.04 20.84
N ALA A 151 -4.44 7.01 21.56
CA ALA A 151 -4.75 8.32 21.01
C ALA A 151 -3.48 9.07 20.56
N PRO A 152 -3.54 9.94 19.53
CA PRO A 152 -4.71 10.18 18.69
C PRO A 152 -5.02 8.98 17.79
N PHE A 153 -6.27 8.51 17.83
CA PHE A 153 -6.73 7.40 16.99
C PHE A 153 -6.94 7.87 15.55
N GLY A 154 -6.78 6.97 14.57
CA GLY A 154 -6.99 7.27 13.16
C GLY A 154 -5.96 6.59 12.26
N MET A 155 -5.53 7.26 11.19
CA MET A 155 -4.60 6.72 10.21
C MET A 155 -3.36 7.60 10.08
N SER A 156 -2.17 7.04 10.32
CA SER A 156 -0.91 7.76 10.08
C SER A 156 -0.34 7.50 8.69
N VAL A 157 0.27 8.54 8.12
CA VAL A 157 1.00 8.54 6.85
C VAL A 157 2.40 9.09 7.13
N SER A 158 3.42 8.37 6.67
CA SER A 158 4.82 8.77 6.87
C SER A 158 5.67 8.45 5.65
N TYR A 159 6.75 9.20 5.47
CA TYR A 159 7.79 8.93 4.48
C TYR A 159 9.04 8.36 5.16
N PRO A 160 9.13 7.02 5.32
CA PRO A 160 10.16 6.37 6.14
C PRO A 160 11.58 6.50 5.58
N TYR A 161 11.77 6.83 4.30
CA TYR A 161 13.11 6.86 3.70
C TYR A 161 14.05 7.84 4.39
N ARG A 162 13.54 9.00 4.83
CA ARG A 162 14.35 10.02 5.52
C ARG A 162 14.84 9.61 6.90
N SER A 163 14.19 8.63 7.53
CA SER A 163 14.60 8.07 8.82
C SER A 163 15.45 6.80 8.65
N ARG A 164 15.92 6.51 7.42
CA ARG A 164 16.78 5.36 7.16
C ARG A 164 18.10 5.51 7.90
N PHE A 165 18.48 4.45 8.59
CA PHE A 165 19.81 4.28 9.13
C PHE A 165 20.37 2.94 8.65
N SER A 166 21.70 2.84 8.62
CA SER A 166 22.42 1.62 8.26
C SER A 166 23.37 1.23 9.38
N GLY A 167 23.67 -0.06 9.47
CA GLY A 167 24.51 -0.56 10.55
C GLY A 167 25.10 -1.93 10.27
N GLY A 168 26.13 -2.25 11.06
CA GLY A 168 26.89 -3.49 11.00
C GLY A 168 27.81 -3.60 9.77
N SER A 169 28.90 -4.35 9.93
CA SER A 169 29.76 -4.75 8.81
C SER A 169 29.23 -6.03 8.19
N SER A 170 29.02 -6.04 6.87
CA SER A 170 28.64 -7.25 6.14
C SER A 170 29.82 -8.21 5.89
N GLY A 171 31.06 -7.75 6.10
CA GLY A 171 32.26 -8.47 5.68
C GLY A 171 32.61 -8.31 4.19
N ASN A 172 31.77 -7.63 3.40
CA ASN A 172 31.96 -7.42 1.96
C ASN A 172 32.34 -5.97 1.65
N ASN A 173 33.65 -5.65 1.63
CA ASN A 173 34.22 -4.41 1.08
C ASN A 173 33.40 -3.12 1.35
N GLY A 174 33.06 -2.84 2.62
CA GLY A 174 32.36 -1.61 3.00
C GLY A 174 30.84 -1.64 2.81
N ALA A 175 30.24 -2.75 2.39
CA ALA A 175 28.80 -2.90 2.39
C ALA A 175 28.24 -3.03 3.82
N VAL A 176 27.10 -2.38 4.06
CA VAL A 176 26.40 -2.42 5.35
C VAL A 176 25.68 -3.76 5.53
N LYS A 177 25.60 -4.26 6.77
CA LYS A 177 24.90 -5.52 7.07
C LYS A 177 23.39 -5.38 6.97
N PHE A 178 22.86 -4.23 7.40
CA PHE A 178 21.43 -3.96 7.36
C PHE A 178 21.18 -2.47 7.17
N TYR A 179 19.96 -2.16 6.75
CA TYR A 179 19.34 -0.86 6.91
C TYR A 179 17.97 -1.05 7.54
N ALA A 180 17.51 -0.01 8.24
CA ALA A 180 16.20 0.01 8.87
C ALA A 180 15.64 1.44 8.81
N HIS A 181 14.34 1.54 9.01
CA HIS A 181 13.59 2.79 8.95
C HIS A 181 12.93 3.05 10.29
N GLY A 182 13.00 4.30 10.76
CA GLY A 182 12.25 4.72 11.95
C GLY A 182 10.75 4.71 11.68
N MET A 183 9.98 4.04 12.53
CA MET A 183 8.53 4.08 12.52
C MET A 183 8.05 5.36 13.22
N VAL A 184 7.84 6.41 12.42
CA VAL A 184 7.32 7.70 12.87
C VAL A 184 5.88 7.84 12.35
N ARG A 185 5.02 8.57 13.07
CA ARG A 185 3.67 8.93 12.62
C ARG A 185 3.68 10.40 12.18
N GLU A 186 4.21 10.66 11.00
CA GLU A 186 4.55 12.04 10.58
C GLU A 186 3.31 12.90 10.40
N PHE A 187 2.29 12.35 9.75
CA PHE A 187 0.96 12.94 9.58
C PHE A 187 -0.10 11.94 10.03
N VAL A 188 -1.16 12.36 10.70
CA VAL A 188 -2.26 11.50 11.15
C VAL A 188 -3.60 12.15 10.81
N PHE A 189 -4.41 11.45 10.02
CA PHE A 189 -5.83 11.72 9.88
C PHE A 189 -6.55 11.22 11.13
N SER A 190 -7.19 12.14 11.86
CA SER A 190 -7.98 11.86 13.05
C SER A 190 -9.26 12.72 13.02
N ALA A 191 -10.09 12.61 14.06
CA ALA A 191 -11.26 13.46 14.25
C ALA A 191 -11.46 13.74 15.74
N GLU A 192 -12.07 14.88 16.08
CA GLU A 192 -12.33 15.28 17.46
C GLU A 192 -13.13 14.21 18.23
N GLU A 193 -14.12 13.62 17.54
CA GLU A 193 -15.04 12.62 18.09
C GLU A 193 -14.35 11.31 18.47
N ILE A 194 -13.14 11.06 17.95
CA ILE A 194 -12.34 9.85 18.21
C ILE A 194 -11.03 10.16 18.92
N VAL A 195 -10.85 11.33 19.55
CA VAL A 195 -9.63 11.60 20.33
C VAL A 195 -9.65 10.81 21.64
N TRP A 196 -10.80 10.81 22.31
CA TRP A 196 -10.97 10.23 23.66
C TRP A 196 -11.74 8.91 23.67
N GLN A 197 -12.35 8.55 22.55
CA GLN A 197 -13.08 7.30 22.39
C GLN A 197 -12.49 6.51 21.23
N LYS A 198 -12.08 5.27 21.52
CA LYS A 198 -11.55 4.36 20.51
C LYS A 198 -12.60 4.13 19.42
N PRO A 199 -12.29 4.37 18.13
CA PRO A 199 -13.22 4.09 17.04
C PRO A 199 -13.38 2.58 16.82
N ASN A 200 -14.51 2.18 16.25
CA ASN A 200 -14.60 0.88 15.59
C ASN A 200 -13.82 0.96 14.28
N PHE A 201 -12.88 0.05 14.07
CA PHE A 201 -12.01 0.02 12.91
C PHE A 201 -12.18 -1.30 12.16
N GLN A 202 -12.42 -1.22 10.86
CA GLN A 202 -12.65 -2.37 9.99
C GLN A 202 -12.03 -2.18 8.61
N VAL A 203 -11.54 -3.26 8.01
CA VAL A 203 -11.33 -3.44 6.58
C VAL A 203 -12.68 -3.84 5.99
N VAL A 204 -13.13 -3.07 5.00
CA VAL A 204 -14.48 -3.21 4.44
C VAL A 204 -14.46 -3.71 3.00
N ASP A 205 -13.34 -3.56 2.29
CA ASP A 205 -13.20 -4.03 0.91
C ASP A 205 -11.72 -4.11 0.47
N TRP A 206 -11.42 -4.78 -0.64
CA TRP A 206 -10.07 -4.85 -1.23
C TRP A 206 -10.06 -5.09 -2.75
N ALA A 207 -8.88 -5.10 -3.35
CA ALA A 207 -8.62 -5.45 -4.75
C ALA A 207 -7.20 -6.05 -4.87
N ASP A 208 -6.76 -6.43 -6.06
CA ASP A 208 -5.38 -6.89 -6.29
C ASP A 208 -4.36 -5.86 -5.79
N GLN A 209 -4.60 -4.59 -6.11
CA GLN A 209 -3.85 -3.44 -5.63
C GLN A 209 -4.76 -2.46 -4.89
N GLY A 210 -5.26 -2.85 -3.72
CA GLY A 210 -6.00 -1.92 -2.87
C GLY A 210 -6.57 -2.57 -1.63
N VAL A 211 -6.80 -1.77 -0.59
CA VAL A 211 -7.63 -2.15 0.57
C VAL A 211 -8.35 -0.92 1.09
N THR A 212 -9.64 -1.06 1.37
CA THR A 212 -10.47 0.00 1.95
C THR A 212 -10.63 -0.22 3.44
N VAL A 213 -10.31 0.81 4.21
CA VAL A 213 -10.44 0.83 5.67
C VAL A 213 -11.44 1.88 6.13
N LYS A 214 -12.12 1.59 7.24
CA LYS A 214 -13.16 2.44 7.82
C LYS A 214 -12.96 2.58 9.33
N PHE A 215 -13.02 3.82 9.80
CA PHE A 215 -13.14 4.18 11.21
C PHE A 215 -14.55 4.72 11.44
N THR A 216 -15.24 4.23 12.47
CA THR A 216 -16.54 4.73 12.90
C THR A 216 -16.41 5.24 14.32
N ALA A 217 -16.81 6.49 14.57
CA ALA A 217 -16.80 7.04 15.92
C ALA A 217 -17.76 6.24 16.81
N GLY A 218 -17.42 6.04 18.09
CA GLY A 218 -18.34 5.39 19.03
C GLY A 218 -19.36 6.35 19.64
N SER A 219 -19.13 7.65 19.52
CA SER A 219 -19.97 8.74 20.04
C SER A 219 -21.01 9.24 19.04
N SER A 220 -20.86 8.90 17.75
CA SER A 220 -21.74 9.30 16.66
C SER A 220 -21.76 8.23 15.56
N SER A 221 -22.56 8.39 14.51
CA SER A 221 -22.47 7.57 13.31
C SER A 221 -21.43 8.09 12.30
N GLY A 222 -20.61 9.08 12.69
CA GLY A 222 -19.62 9.69 11.82
C GLY A 222 -18.50 8.72 11.45
N THR A 223 -17.97 8.85 10.23
CA THR A 223 -17.00 7.91 9.67
C THR A 223 -15.81 8.60 9.00
N MET A 224 -14.68 7.91 9.02
CA MET A 224 -13.53 8.19 8.17
C MET A 224 -13.23 6.94 7.32
N VAL A 225 -13.15 7.09 5.99
CA VAL A 225 -12.89 5.99 5.06
C VAL A 225 -11.68 6.31 4.19
N SER A 226 -10.78 5.35 4.04
CA SER A 226 -9.58 5.50 3.19
C SER A 226 -9.39 4.28 2.32
N ASP A 227 -9.15 4.53 1.04
CA ASP A 227 -8.65 3.55 0.09
C ASP A 227 -7.11 3.60 0.09
N LEU A 228 -6.46 2.47 0.39
CA LEU A 228 -5.00 2.36 0.51
C LEU A 228 -4.47 1.61 -0.71
N VAL A 229 -3.65 2.28 -1.51
CA VAL A 229 -3.15 1.76 -2.79
C VAL A 229 -1.63 1.76 -2.82
N SER A 230 -1.05 0.67 -3.28
CA SER A 230 0.40 0.55 -3.51
C SER A 230 0.85 1.58 -4.55
N GLY A 231 1.87 2.38 -4.27
CA GLY A 231 2.33 3.45 -5.17
C GLY A 231 1.55 4.77 -5.08
N MET A 232 0.62 4.93 -4.13
CA MET A 232 -0.18 6.16 -4.08
C MET A 232 0.67 7.43 -3.86
N VAL A 233 0.38 8.48 -4.64
CA VAL A 233 1.02 9.81 -4.50
C VAL A 233 0.39 10.61 -3.37
N TYR A 234 -0.91 10.46 -3.18
CA TYR A 234 -1.68 11.07 -2.10
C TYR A 234 -2.24 9.98 -1.21
N SER A 235 -2.20 10.19 0.10
CA SER A 235 -3.07 9.46 1.03
C SER A 235 -4.35 10.25 1.23
N SER A 236 -5.50 9.60 1.18
CA SER A 236 -6.80 10.27 1.17
C SER A 236 -7.68 9.75 2.30
N MET A 237 -8.43 10.63 2.95
CA MET A 237 -9.41 10.26 3.96
C MET A 237 -10.72 10.97 3.68
N LYS A 238 -11.79 10.19 3.44
CA LYS A 238 -13.15 10.67 3.29
C LYS A 238 -13.81 10.75 4.66
N TYR A 239 -14.21 11.95 5.06
CA TYR A 239 -14.94 12.23 6.29
C TYR A 239 -16.44 12.33 6.00
N SER A 240 -17.25 11.79 6.90
CA SER A 240 -18.69 12.06 6.95
C SER A 240 -19.14 12.23 8.39
N GLY A 241 -19.78 13.36 8.71
CA GLY A 241 -20.33 13.63 10.04
C GLY A 241 -19.29 13.72 11.17
N LEU A 242 -18.03 14.06 10.86
CA LEU A 242 -16.93 14.18 11.83
C LEU A 242 -16.21 15.51 11.70
N THR A 243 -15.51 15.92 12.75
CA THR A 243 -14.70 17.15 12.82
C THR A 243 -13.23 16.79 12.63
N PRO A 244 -12.63 17.00 11.43
CA PRO A 244 -11.26 16.57 11.16
C PRO A 244 -10.25 17.15 12.13
N ARG A 245 -9.31 16.30 12.55
CA ARG A 245 -8.14 16.69 13.35
C ARG A 245 -6.90 16.11 12.70
N LEU A 246 -6.05 16.97 12.16
CA LEU A 246 -4.80 16.60 11.48
C LEU A 246 -3.67 16.72 12.49
N VAL A 247 -3.04 15.60 12.84
CA VAL A 247 -1.97 15.58 13.86
C VAL A 247 -0.64 15.29 13.19
N SER A 248 0.42 15.88 13.72
CA SER A 248 1.79 15.64 13.27
C SER A 248 2.69 15.25 14.43
N SER A 249 3.74 14.48 14.15
CA SER A 249 4.75 14.12 15.16
C SER A 249 5.78 15.23 15.42
N ALA A 250 5.78 16.27 14.59
CA ALA A 250 6.70 17.41 14.68
C ALA A 250 5.91 18.71 14.83
N ALA A 251 6.55 19.79 15.30
CA ALA A 251 5.87 21.07 15.40
C ALA A 251 5.63 21.66 14.00
N ILE A 252 4.43 22.15 13.73
CA ILE A 252 4.09 22.88 12.52
C ILE A 252 4.64 24.31 12.67
N SER A 253 5.54 24.69 11.76
CA SER A 253 6.14 26.03 11.74
C SER A 253 5.28 27.02 10.97
N THR A 254 4.86 26.64 9.76
CA THR A 254 4.05 27.51 8.90
C THR A 254 2.96 26.76 8.17
N ILE A 255 1.88 27.48 7.87
CA ILE A 255 0.79 27.07 6.99
C ILE A 255 0.66 28.15 5.92
N ASN A 256 0.77 27.78 4.65
CA ASN A 256 0.72 28.73 3.52
C ASN A 256 1.72 29.89 3.68
N GLY A 257 2.92 29.58 4.18
CA GLY A 257 3.99 30.55 4.43
C GLY A 257 3.77 31.46 5.65
N GLN A 258 2.63 31.39 6.34
CA GLN A 258 2.36 32.15 7.55
C GLN A 258 2.70 31.31 8.80
N PRO A 259 3.28 31.92 9.86
CA PRO A 259 3.49 31.22 11.12
C PRO A 259 2.22 30.54 11.63
N MET A 260 2.36 29.34 12.20
CA MET A 260 1.22 28.64 12.78
C MET A 260 0.59 29.50 13.89
N GLY A 261 -0.69 29.81 13.73
CA GLY A 261 -1.47 30.55 14.71
C GLY A 261 -2.87 30.86 14.18
N GLY A 262 -3.85 30.96 15.08
CA GLY A 262 -5.22 31.31 14.72
C GLY A 262 -5.92 30.30 13.80
N GLN A 263 -6.81 30.82 12.95
CA GLN A 263 -7.60 30.06 11.99
C GLN A 263 -7.12 30.31 10.56
N VAL A 264 -7.05 29.25 9.75
CA VAL A 264 -6.78 29.32 8.31
C VAL A 264 -7.95 28.66 7.58
N ARG A 265 -8.51 29.37 6.61
CA ARG A 265 -9.62 28.86 5.77
C ARG A 265 -9.14 28.71 4.33
N GLY A 266 -9.52 27.60 3.70
CA GLY A 266 -9.25 27.35 2.30
C GLY A 266 -9.46 25.89 1.92
N SER A 267 -9.11 25.54 0.69
CA SER A 267 -9.13 24.18 0.14
C SER A 267 -7.73 23.56 -0.01
N LYS A 268 -6.67 24.35 0.18
CA LYS A 268 -5.27 23.93 0.07
C LYS A 268 -4.46 24.49 1.24
N PHE A 269 -3.64 23.63 1.86
CA PHE A 269 -2.78 23.98 2.98
C PHE A 269 -1.38 23.40 2.79
N GLU A 270 -0.40 24.26 2.55
CA GLU A 270 1.02 23.92 2.53
C GLU A 270 1.57 23.99 3.95
N ILE A 271 1.77 22.82 4.55
CA ILE A 271 2.20 22.66 5.94
C ILE A 271 3.71 22.40 5.95
N VAL A 272 4.44 23.23 6.70
CA VAL A 272 5.89 23.06 6.90
C VAL A 272 6.14 22.79 8.37
N TYR A 273 6.83 21.68 8.66
CA TYR A 273 7.27 21.34 10.01
C TYR A 273 8.58 22.05 10.37
N ASN A 274 8.88 22.14 11.66
CA ASN A 274 10.15 22.69 12.17
C ASN A 274 11.39 21.91 11.74
N SER A 275 11.20 20.65 11.29
CA SER A 275 12.25 19.84 10.66
C SER A 275 12.54 20.21 9.20
N GLY A 276 11.77 21.15 8.61
CA GLY A 276 11.82 21.50 7.19
C GLY A 276 11.01 20.57 6.28
N GLN A 277 10.42 19.49 6.81
CA GLN A 277 9.50 18.63 6.04
C GLN A 277 8.28 19.42 5.59
N LYS A 278 7.88 19.21 4.34
CA LYS A 278 6.73 19.86 3.73
C LYS A 278 5.68 18.83 3.34
N TRP A 279 4.43 19.16 3.61
CA TRP A 279 3.26 18.42 3.18
C TRP A 279 2.26 19.40 2.57
N VAL A 280 1.47 18.94 1.62
CA VAL A 280 0.32 19.68 1.13
C VAL A 280 -0.94 18.90 1.46
N VAL A 281 -1.94 19.60 1.98
CA VAL A 281 -3.29 19.07 2.25
C VAL A 281 -4.28 19.72 1.30
N TYR A 282 -5.10 18.90 0.65
CA TYR A 282 -6.20 19.33 -0.20
C TYR A 282 -7.53 18.92 0.43
N ALA A 283 -8.50 19.82 0.43
CA ALA A 283 -9.86 19.57 0.88
C ALA A 283 -10.81 19.63 -0.33
N LEU A 284 -11.48 18.51 -0.56
CA LEU A 284 -12.36 18.29 -1.71
C LEU A 284 -13.77 17.95 -1.24
N SER A 285 -14.75 18.11 -2.13
CA SER A 285 -16.12 17.62 -1.96
C SER A 285 -16.15 16.10 -1.74
N SER A 286 -17.27 15.56 -1.21
CA SER A 286 -17.42 14.14 -0.90
C SER A 286 -17.34 13.20 -2.11
N ASP A 287 -17.52 13.76 -3.32
CA ASP A 287 -17.36 13.08 -4.61
C ASP A 287 -16.00 13.38 -5.27
N GLY A 288 -15.14 14.19 -4.64
CA GLY A 288 -13.79 14.52 -5.13
C GLY A 288 -13.74 15.41 -6.37
N ARG A 289 -14.89 15.94 -6.85
CA ARG A 289 -14.98 16.67 -8.12
C ARG A 289 -14.76 18.18 -8.01
N SER A 290 -14.89 18.74 -6.81
CA SER A 290 -14.62 20.16 -6.58
C SER A 290 -13.85 20.38 -5.29
N GLU A 291 -13.17 21.52 -5.23
CA GLU A 291 -12.55 21.97 -3.98
C GLU A 291 -13.64 22.32 -2.97
N LYS A 292 -13.42 21.95 -1.70
CA LYS A 292 -14.32 22.28 -0.60
C LYS A 292 -13.53 22.97 0.49
N GLU A 293 -13.87 24.22 0.76
CA GLU A 293 -13.23 24.96 1.84
C GLU A 293 -13.48 24.31 3.20
N ILE A 294 -12.44 24.32 4.02
CA ILE A 294 -12.47 23.95 5.43
C ILE A 294 -11.75 25.03 6.22
N THR A 295 -12.21 25.30 7.44
CA THR A 295 -11.52 26.20 8.38
C THR A 295 -10.80 25.36 9.42
N LEU A 296 -9.48 25.46 9.45
CA LEU A 296 -8.62 24.78 10.40
C LEU A 296 -8.11 25.79 11.44
N THR A 297 -8.20 25.45 12.71
CA THR A 297 -7.58 26.19 13.81
C THR A 297 -6.37 25.43 14.35
N ALA A 298 -5.36 26.16 14.80
CA ALA A 298 -4.28 25.58 15.57
C ALA A 298 -4.82 24.86 16.83
N ASP A 299 -4.36 23.64 17.07
CA ASP A 299 -4.64 22.85 18.27
C ASP A 299 -3.30 22.41 18.89
N GLY A 300 -2.72 23.31 19.69
CA GLY A 300 -1.32 23.23 20.08
C GLY A 300 -0.38 23.48 18.89
N ASN A 301 0.88 23.04 19.01
CA ASN A 301 1.93 23.31 18.00
C ASN A 301 2.08 22.21 16.96
N SER A 302 1.33 21.11 17.07
CA SER A 302 1.53 19.92 16.23
C SER A 302 0.21 19.33 15.73
N ALA A 303 -0.91 20.05 15.87
CA ALA A 303 -2.18 19.64 15.30
C ALA A 303 -2.99 20.81 14.76
N LEU A 304 -3.84 20.50 13.78
CA LEU A 304 -4.85 21.39 13.22
C LEU A 304 -6.21 20.74 13.40
N LYS A 305 -7.17 21.48 13.91
CA LYS A 305 -8.54 21.01 14.13
C LYS A 305 -9.51 21.81 13.28
N SER A 306 -10.42 21.13 12.60
CA SER A 306 -11.53 21.80 11.92
C SER A 306 -12.41 22.53 12.91
N THR A 307 -12.92 23.71 12.56
CA THR A 307 -13.83 24.47 13.44
C THR A 307 -15.25 23.90 13.48
N GLY A 308 -15.54 22.87 12.68
CA GLY A 308 -16.81 22.16 12.66
C GLY A 308 -16.76 20.86 11.85
N VAL A 309 -17.91 20.21 11.75
CA VAL A 309 -18.09 18.98 10.98
C VAL A 309 -17.75 19.20 9.50
N PHE A 310 -17.09 18.22 8.91
CA PHE A 310 -16.70 18.21 7.50
C PHE A 310 -17.16 16.91 6.82
N ASP A 311 -17.96 17.07 5.77
CA ASP A 311 -18.31 15.99 4.84
C ASP A 311 -17.53 16.20 3.54
N GLY A 312 -16.47 15.44 3.31
CA GLY A 312 -15.59 15.67 2.17
C GLY A 312 -14.36 14.79 2.23
N ILE A 313 -13.40 15.04 1.34
CA ILE A 313 -12.17 14.26 1.24
C ILE A 313 -10.99 15.17 1.57
N LEU A 314 -10.18 14.75 2.54
CA LEU A 314 -8.87 15.36 2.80
C LEU A 314 -7.80 14.48 2.18
N ARG A 315 -6.98 15.04 1.28
CA ARG A 315 -5.82 14.35 0.68
C ARG A 315 -4.54 14.99 1.18
N VAL A 316 -3.54 14.18 1.49
CA VAL A 316 -2.22 14.65 1.88
C VAL A 316 -1.15 14.05 0.97
N ALA A 317 -0.19 14.87 0.56
CA ALA A 317 1.00 14.44 -0.18
C ALA A 317 2.25 15.08 0.41
N MET A 318 3.35 14.31 0.45
CA MET A 318 4.65 14.86 0.81
C MET A 318 5.21 15.70 -0.34
N VAL A 319 5.93 16.76 0.01
CA VAL A 319 6.56 17.67 -0.95
C VAL A 319 8.07 17.63 -0.71
N LEU A 320 8.79 16.79 -1.46
CA LEU A 320 10.25 16.70 -1.35
C LEU A 320 10.93 17.90 -2.02
N GLU A 321 10.35 18.39 -3.11
CA GLU A 321 10.81 19.57 -3.83
C GLU A 321 9.64 20.53 -4.08
N SER A 322 9.89 21.83 -3.99
CA SER A 322 8.83 22.84 -4.20
C SER A 322 8.26 22.82 -5.62
N SER A 323 9.01 22.31 -6.61
CA SER A 323 8.56 22.09 -7.99
C SER A 323 7.39 21.10 -8.08
N TRP A 324 7.23 20.19 -7.12
CA TRP A 324 6.16 19.18 -7.14
C TRP A 324 4.79 19.77 -6.90
N LEU A 325 4.70 20.95 -6.25
CA LEU A 325 3.41 21.55 -5.87
C LEU A 325 2.50 21.78 -7.07
N THR A 326 3.02 22.27 -8.19
CA THR A 326 2.21 22.51 -9.40
C THR A 326 1.60 21.21 -9.93
N THR A 327 2.40 20.14 -10.03
CA THR A 327 1.92 18.82 -10.44
C THR A 327 0.92 18.23 -9.43
N LEU A 328 1.19 18.40 -8.13
CA LEU A 328 0.25 17.95 -7.10
C LEU A 328 -1.08 18.72 -7.18
N ASP A 329 -1.04 20.03 -7.42
CA ASP A 329 -2.23 20.87 -7.55
C ASP A 329 -3.08 20.51 -8.77
N GLU A 330 -2.45 20.12 -9.88
CA GLU A 330 -3.09 19.72 -11.14
C GLU A 330 -3.83 18.39 -11.02
N HIS A 331 -3.25 17.41 -10.32
CA HIS A 331 -3.79 16.04 -10.26
C HIS A 331 -4.53 15.71 -8.95
N LYS A 332 -4.69 16.67 -8.04
CA LYS A 332 -5.29 16.45 -6.71
C LYS A 332 -6.73 15.91 -6.74
N SER A 333 -7.48 16.13 -7.82
CA SER A 333 -8.88 15.71 -7.91
C SER A 333 -9.05 14.27 -8.42
N CYS A 334 -8.00 13.65 -8.99
CA CYS A 334 -8.06 12.26 -9.41
C CYS A 334 -7.66 11.34 -8.26
N ILE A 335 -8.62 10.60 -7.71
CA ILE A 335 -8.44 9.82 -6.49
C ILE A 335 -8.40 8.33 -6.85
N VAL A 336 -7.25 7.70 -6.61
CA VAL A 336 -7.09 6.25 -6.80
C VAL A 336 -7.72 5.50 -5.63
N GLN A 337 -8.54 4.50 -5.95
CA GLN A 337 -9.17 3.65 -4.95
C GLN A 337 -8.57 2.25 -4.93
N ALA A 338 -8.24 1.71 -6.10
CA ALA A 338 -7.69 0.38 -6.27
C ALA A 338 -7.08 0.20 -7.67
N ALA A 339 -6.48 -0.96 -7.92
CA ALA A 339 -6.39 -1.52 -9.27
C ALA A 339 -6.66 -3.02 -9.25
N ASN A 340 -7.30 -3.49 -10.32
CA ASN A 340 -7.40 -4.90 -10.67
C ASN A 340 -6.31 -5.23 -11.70
N ILE A 341 -5.77 -6.44 -11.63
CA ILE A 341 -4.74 -6.90 -12.56
C ILE A 341 -5.41 -7.77 -13.60
N ASP A 342 -5.29 -7.37 -14.87
CA ASP A 342 -5.74 -8.16 -16.00
C ASP A 342 -4.52 -8.83 -16.65
N LEU A 343 -4.53 -10.16 -16.72
CA LEU A 343 -3.47 -10.92 -17.36
C LEU A 343 -3.83 -11.12 -18.82
N HIS A 344 -2.96 -10.69 -19.73
CA HIS A 344 -3.20 -10.80 -21.17
C HIS A 344 -2.55 -12.04 -21.75
N ASP A 345 -1.24 -12.18 -21.58
CA ASP A 345 -0.44 -13.32 -22.03
C ASP A 345 0.81 -13.50 -21.15
N ASP A 346 1.66 -14.46 -21.50
CA ASP A 346 2.88 -14.79 -20.74
C ASP A 346 3.91 -13.64 -20.67
N SER A 347 3.70 -12.57 -21.43
CA SER A 347 4.59 -11.42 -21.53
C SER A 347 3.93 -10.08 -21.22
N SER A 348 2.63 -10.05 -20.89
CA SER A 348 1.93 -8.79 -20.68
C SER A 348 0.75 -8.89 -19.71
N TYR A 349 0.58 -7.80 -18.96
CA TYR A 349 -0.50 -7.62 -17.99
C TYR A 349 -0.81 -6.14 -17.82
N ALA A 350 -1.99 -5.83 -17.32
CA ALA A 350 -2.45 -4.46 -17.15
C ALA A 350 -2.92 -4.20 -15.72
N PHE A 351 -2.52 -3.05 -15.16
CA PHE A 351 -3.22 -2.47 -14.01
C PHE A 351 -4.41 -1.64 -14.50
N LYS A 352 -5.63 -2.08 -14.19
CA LYS A 352 -6.87 -1.33 -14.40
C LYS A 352 -7.16 -0.51 -13.15
N TRP A 353 -6.79 0.78 -13.14
CA TRP A 353 -6.93 1.65 -11.99
C TRP A 353 -8.38 2.08 -11.81
N LYS A 354 -8.96 1.77 -10.65
CA LYS A 354 -10.26 2.30 -10.24
C LYS A 354 -10.07 3.67 -9.61
N THR A 355 -10.76 4.67 -10.15
CA THR A 355 -10.63 6.07 -9.70
C THR A 355 -11.97 6.73 -9.40
N THR A 356 -11.94 7.77 -8.57
CA THR A 356 -13.07 8.67 -8.31
C THR A 356 -12.61 10.13 -8.34
N GLY A 357 -13.54 11.06 -8.18
CA GLY A 357 -13.26 12.50 -8.32
C GLY A 357 -13.30 13.00 -9.76
N ASP A 358 -12.50 14.03 -10.02
CA ASP A 358 -12.28 14.56 -11.37
C ASP A 358 -10.88 14.15 -11.85
N CYS A 359 -10.87 13.18 -12.78
CA CYS A 359 -9.67 12.67 -13.42
C CYS A 359 -9.43 13.26 -14.82
N SER A 360 -10.08 14.38 -15.18
CA SER A 360 -9.89 15.03 -16.49
C SER A 360 -8.45 15.47 -16.74
N CYS A 361 -7.72 15.88 -15.69
CA CYS A 361 -6.30 16.21 -15.77
C CYS A 361 -5.39 14.97 -15.74
N GLY A 362 -5.95 13.76 -15.58
CA GLY A 362 -5.21 12.50 -15.55
C GLY A 362 -4.82 12.03 -14.16
N LEU A 363 -4.45 10.75 -14.09
CA LEU A 363 -4.01 10.07 -12.88
C LEU A 363 -2.52 10.30 -12.64
N LEU A 364 -2.15 10.76 -11.44
CA LEU A 364 -0.76 10.83 -10.97
C LEU A 364 -0.50 9.71 -9.94
N HIS A 365 0.41 8.79 -10.26
CA HIS A 365 0.71 7.62 -9.42
C HIS A 365 2.20 7.24 -9.46
N TYR A 366 2.74 6.66 -8.39
CA TYR A 366 4.13 6.19 -8.38
C TYR A 366 4.27 4.77 -8.94
N ALA A 367 5.21 4.61 -9.86
CA ALA A 367 5.63 3.33 -10.41
C ALA A 367 6.89 2.81 -9.71
N MET A 368 6.94 1.51 -9.42
CA MET A 368 8.15 0.85 -8.92
C MET A 368 9.21 0.76 -10.01
N LYS A 369 10.48 0.55 -9.65
CA LYS A 369 11.58 0.43 -10.63
C LYS A 369 11.26 -0.55 -11.78
N HIS A 370 10.79 -1.76 -11.50
CA HIS A 370 10.47 -2.72 -12.56
C HIS A 370 9.33 -2.22 -13.46
N HIS A 371 8.26 -1.61 -12.90
CA HIS A 371 7.23 -0.96 -13.72
C HIS A 371 7.82 0.12 -14.64
N THR A 372 8.78 0.94 -14.17
CA THR A 372 9.36 2.00 -14.99
C THR A 372 10.11 1.49 -16.23
N GLU A 373 10.62 0.26 -16.13
CA GLU A 373 11.40 -0.41 -17.18
C GLU A 373 10.49 -1.11 -18.21
N THR A 374 9.27 -1.51 -17.80
CA THR A 374 8.38 -2.36 -18.60
C THR A 374 7.03 -1.73 -18.96
N ILE A 375 6.69 -0.56 -18.42
CA ILE A 375 5.44 0.14 -18.73
C ILE A 375 5.39 0.57 -20.20
N ASP A 376 4.31 0.23 -20.89
CA ASP A 376 4.04 0.72 -22.24
C ASP A 376 3.56 2.17 -22.18
N LYS A 377 4.31 3.05 -22.83
CA LYS A 377 4.05 4.49 -22.88
C LYS A 377 3.23 4.91 -24.10
N SER A 378 2.88 3.97 -25.00
CA SER A 378 2.11 4.25 -26.22
C SER A 378 0.69 4.73 -25.94
N SER A 379 0.12 4.37 -24.78
CA SER A 379 -1.18 4.85 -24.28
C SER A 379 -1.16 6.29 -23.75
N GLY A 380 -0.01 6.98 -23.84
CA GLY A 380 0.15 8.35 -23.37
C GLY A 380 0.56 8.47 -21.90
N VAL A 381 0.87 7.36 -21.23
CA VAL A 381 1.50 7.35 -19.91
C VAL A 381 2.85 8.06 -19.96
N ARG A 382 3.07 9.06 -19.11
CA ARG A 382 4.26 9.92 -19.13
C ARG A 382 4.92 9.98 -17.77
N GLN A 383 6.24 9.92 -17.78
CA GLN A 383 7.06 10.11 -16.59
C GLN A 383 7.03 11.59 -16.18
N MET A 384 6.92 11.86 -14.88
CA MET A 384 7.04 13.22 -14.34
C MET A 384 8.48 13.49 -13.91
N ASP A 385 9.18 14.27 -14.73
CA ASP A 385 10.61 14.58 -14.50
C ASP A 385 10.85 15.18 -13.11
N GLY A 386 11.85 14.65 -12.41
CA GLY A 386 12.23 15.11 -11.06
C GLY A 386 11.28 14.69 -9.93
N MET A 387 10.12 14.11 -10.23
CA MET A 387 9.18 13.64 -9.20
C MET A 387 9.47 12.18 -8.82
N VAL A 388 10.54 12.00 -8.04
CA VAL A 388 11.01 10.69 -7.53
C VAL A 388 10.97 10.66 -6.01
N ALA A 389 10.33 9.61 -5.48
CA ALA A 389 10.39 9.28 -4.06
C ALA A 389 11.10 7.93 -3.88
N TYR A 390 11.62 7.64 -2.69
CA TYR A 390 12.27 6.36 -2.42
C TYR A 390 11.43 5.50 -1.49
N SER A 391 11.24 4.25 -1.87
CA SER A 391 10.63 3.24 -1.01
C SER A 391 11.56 2.79 0.12
N THR A 392 10.99 2.03 1.05
CA THR A 392 11.76 1.43 2.13
C THR A 392 12.78 0.40 1.64
N THR A 393 12.39 -0.51 0.75
CA THR A 393 13.22 -1.67 0.39
C THR A 393 13.39 -1.90 -1.11
N ARG A 394 12.72 -1.12 -1.97
CA ARG A 394 12.67 -1.35 -3.44
C ARG A 394 13.25 -0.21 -4.28
N GLY A 395 14.02 0.70 -3.65
CA GLY A 395 14.67 1.80 -4.33
C GLY A 395 13.71 2.91 -4.77
N ALA A 396 14.04 3.58 -5.88
CA ALA A 396 13.31 4.73 -6.40
C ALA A 396 11.93 4.34 -6.96
N TYR A 397 10.95 5.20 -6.68
CA TYR A 397 9.59 5.19 -7.18
C TYR A 397 9.41 6.47 -7.99
N GLN A 398 9.14 6.31 -9.27
CA GLN A 398 9.02 7.42 -10.22
C GLN A 398 7.54 7.74 -10.42
N ALA A 399 7.15 9.00 -10.31
CA ALA A 399 5.78 9.40 -10.61
C ALA A 399 5.51 9.36 -12.11
N PHE A 400 4.32 8.88 -12.48
CA PHE A 400 3.79 8.88 -13.83
C PHE A 400 2.42 9.54 -13.86
N THR A 401 2.16 10.25 -14.95
CA THR A 401 0.83 10.70 -15.32
C THR A 401 0.22 9.75 -16.35
N THR A 402 -1.05 9.44 -16.19
CA THR A 402 -1.85 8.67 -17.14
C THR A 402 -2.95 9.58 -17.66
N PRO A 403 -3.17 9.67 -18.99
CA PRO A 403 -4.17 10.56 -19.55
C PRO A 403 -5.55 10.38 -18.91
N GLY A 404 -6.22 11.50 -18.69
CA GLY A 404 -7.60 11.53 -18.20
C GLY A 404 -8.62 11.16 -19.27
N GLY A 405 -9.88 10.98 -18.86
CA GLY A 405 -11.02 10.81 -19.77
C GLY A 405 -11.45 9.37 -20.09
N SER A 406 -10.66 8.36 -19.71
CA SER A 406 -11.14 6.97 -19.57
C SER A 406 -11.85 6.82 -18.22
N ALA A 407 -12.92 6.04 -18.15
CA ALA A 407 -13.60 5.72 -16.88
C ALA A 407 -12.62 5.09 -15.88
N ASP A 408 -11.64 4.33 -16.40
CA ASP A 408 -10.55 3.72 -15.64
C ASP A 408 -9.20 3.89 -16.38
N PRO A 409 -8.20 4.58 -15.78
CA PRO A 409 -6.85 4.65 -16.34
C PRO A 409 -6.18 3.26 -16.36
N VAL A 410 -5.35 3.00 -17.37
CA VAL A 410 -4.69 1.70 -17.53
C VAL A 410 -3.18 1.86 -17.63
N TRP A 411 -2.44 1.05 -16.87
CA TRP A 411 -1.00 0.83 -17.10
C TRP A 411 -0.80 -0.54 -17.72
N GLU A 412 -0.39 -0.54 -18.97
CA GLU A 412 0.01 -1.76 -19.68
C GLU A 412 1.48 -2.05 -19.38
N ILE A 413 1.79 -3.29 -19.00
CA ILE A 413 3.14 -3.73 -18.65
C ILE A 413 3.57 -4.84 -19.60
N LYS A 414 4.78 -4.71 -20.16
CA LYS A 414 5.35 -5.66 -21.13
C LYS A 414 6.67 -6.22 -20.63
N GLU A 415 6.67 -7.50 -20.33
CA GLU A 415 7.84 -8.27 -19.92
C GLU A 415 8.52 -8.86 -21.16
N ALA A 416 9.63 -8.24 -21.58
CA ALA A 416 10.38 -8.69 -22.76
C ALA A 416 11.29 -9.91 -22.50
N GLN A 417 11.44 -10.33 -21.24
CA GLN A 417 12.33 -11.42 -20.87
C GLN A 417 11.65 -12.77 -21.07
N GLN A 418 12.15 -13.56 -22.01
CA GLN A 418 11.71 -14.95 -22.17
C GLN A 418 12.05 -15.77 -20.92
N VAL A 419 11.05 -16.47 -20.39
CA VAL A 419 11.25 -17.52 -19.38
C VAL A 419 11.73 -18.78 -20.13
N PRO A 420 12.82 -19.44 -19.70
CA PRO A 420 13.25 -20.69 -20.31
C PRO A 420 12.09 -21.71 -20.33
N GLU A 421 11.69 -22.13 -21.53
CA GLU A 421 10.47 -22.91 -21.75
C GLU A 421 10.58 -24.41 -21.41
N ASP A 422 11.75 -24.89 -20.96
CA ASP A 422 12.01 -26.32 -20.88
C ASP A 422 12.85 -26.73 -19.65
N PHE A 423 12.71 -28.00 -19.27
CA PHE A 423 13.49 -28.66 -18.21
C PHE A 423 14.97 -28.78 -18.54
N TYR A 424 15.34 -28.61 -19.81
CA TYR A 424 16.71 -28.74 -20.28
C TYR A 424 17.44 -27.41 -20.29
N PRO A 425 18.75 -27.40 -20.00
CA PRO A 425 19.60 -26.25 -20.27
C PRO A 425 19.43 -25.80 -21.72
N SER A 426 19.44 -24.47 -21.95
CA SER A 426 19.37 -23.87 -23.28
C SER A 426 20.40 -24.42 -24.27
N ARG A 427 21.52 -24.94 -23.75
CA ARG A 427 22.49 -25.74 -24.51
C ARG A 427 22.21 -27.23 -24.35
N LYS A 428 21.61 -27.84 -25.38
CA LYS A 428 21.52 -29.30 -25.49
C LYS A 428 22.93 -29.91 -25.55
N ILE A 429 23.19 -30.94 -24.76
CA ILE A 429 24.42 -31.75 -24.90
C ILE A 429 24.34 -32.40 -26.28
N ALA A 430 25.32 -32.13 -27.14
CA ALA A 430 25.40 -32.76 -28.45
C ALA A 430 25.53 -34.27 -28.25
N SER A 431 24.52 -35.02 -28.72
CA SER A 431 24.50 -36.49 -28.78
C SER A 431 25.31 -36.98 -29.97
#